data_AF-A0A1N7MW84-F1
#
_entry.id   AF-A0A1N7MW84-F1
#
_cell.length_a   1.000
_cell.length_b   1.000
_cell.length_c   1.000
_cell.angle_alpha   90.00
_cell.angle_beta   90.00
_cell.angle_gamma   90.00
#
_symmetry.space_group_name_H-M   'P 1'
#
loop_
_entity.id
_entity.type
_entity.pdbx_description
1 polymer ?
#
loop_
_entity_poly.entity_id
_entity_poly.type
_entity_poly.pdbx_seq_one_letter_code
_entity_poly.pdbx_strand_id
1 'polypeptide(L)'
;MVAYYLYIPLAYIYNQINNSDEVSILEKQNFWISISLLIWIIFFIFKMIPYYYLNQNDKQFLETIDLIFQTANMLSYILFIKALICKQ
;
A
#
# COMPACT_ATOMS: atom_id res chain seq x y z
N MET A 1 0.62 -9.24 12.25
CA MET A 1 1.34 -9.14 10.96
C MET A 1 0.84 -7.95 10.13
N VAL A 2 -0.45 -7.87 9.76
CA VAL A 2 -1.03 -6.73 9.00
C VAL A 2 -0.82 -5.38 9.69
N ALA A 3 -1.12 -5.28 10.99
CA ALA A 3 -0.93 -4.03 11.75
C ALA A 3 0.51 -3.49 11.72
N TYR A 4 1.52 -4.37 11.63
CA TYR A 4 2.92 -3.97 11.54
C TYR A 4 3.25 -3.31 10.18
N TYR A 5 2.73 -3.90 9.09
CA TYR A 5 2.85 -3.34 7.74
C TYR A 5 2.08 -2.03 7.55
N LEU A 6 1.11 -1.73 8.42
CA LEU A 6 0.42 -0.44 8.47
C LEU A 6 1.18 0.57 9.34
N TYR A 7 1.72 0.12 10.48
CA TYR A 7 2.43 0.97 11.42
C TYR A 7 3.73 1.57 10.85
N ILE A 8 4.58 0.76 10.21
CA ILE A 8 5.87 1.23 9.66
C ILE A 8 5.71 2.42 8.70
N PRO A 9 4.88 2.33 7.63
CA PRO A 9 4.78 3.44 6.69
C PRO A 9 4.12 4.67 7.32
N LEU A 10 3.18 4.49 8.26
CA LEU A 10 2.60 5.59 9.01
C LEU A 10 3.63 6.29 9.90
N ALA A 11 4.46 5.53 10.61
CA ALA A 11 5.52 6.07 11.44
C ALA A 11 6.55 6.86 10.61
N TYR A 12 6.90 6.36 9.42
CA TYR A 12 7.78 7.08 8.50
C TYR A 12 7.17 8.40 8.02
N ILE A 13 5.92 8.39 7.57
CA ILE A 13 5.22 9.60 7.12
C ILE A 13 5.09 10.61 8.27
N TYR A 14 4.72 10.14 9.46
CA TYR A 14 4.64 10.98 10.66
C TYR A 14 5.98 11.64 10.99
N ASN A 15 7.07 10.88 10.91
CA ASN A 15 8.40 11.42 11.13
C ASN A 15 8.78 12.48 10.08
N GLN A 16 8.46 12.25 8.81
CA GLN A 16 8.72 13.22 7.72
C GLN A 16 7.91 14.51 7.86
N ILE A 17 6.68 14.44 8.40
CA ILE A 17 5.87 15.64 8.68
C ILE A 17 6.47 16.46 9.83
N ASN A 18 6.94 15.79 10.88
CA ASN A 18 7.50 16.48 12.06
C ASN A 18 8.93 16.97 11.86
N ASN A 19 9.73 16.25 11.09
CA ASN A 19 11.13 16.54 10.81
C ASN A 19 11.30 16.82 9.32
N SER A 20 10.72 17.92 8.87
CA SER A 20 10.81 18.39 7.48
C SER A 20 12.25 18.78 7.15
N ASP A 21 12.86 18.04 6.23
CA ASP A 21 14.15 18.31 5.63
C ASP A 21 14.01 18.95 4.23
N GLU A 22 15.02 19.70 3.78
CA GLU A 22 14.99 20.44 2.50
C GLU A 22 14.92 19.54 1.26
N VAL A 23 15.27 18.26 1.42
CA VAL A 23 15.22 17.26 0.36
C VAL A 23 13.78 16.82 0.11
N SER A 24 13.36 16.92 -1.16
CA SER A 24 12.04 16.49 -1.59
C SER A 24 11.75 15.05 -1.19
N ILE A 25 10.59 14.81 -0.57
CA ILE A 25 10.13 13.46 -0.20
C ILE A 25 10.03 12.52 -1.41
N LEU A 26 9.85 13.07 -2.62
CA LEU A 26 9.78 12.30 -3.87
C LEU A 26 11.14 11.71 -4.28
N GLU A 27 12.24 12.20 -3.72
CA GLU A 27 13.58 11.67 -3.97
C GLU A 27 13.94 10.54 -2.98
N LYS A 28 13.22 10.44 -1.86
CA LYS A 28 13.52 9.51 -0.78
C LYS A 28 12.97 8.12 -1.12
N GLN A 29 13.84 7.10 -1.12
CA GLN A 29 13.43 5.71 -1.32
C GLN A 29 12.33 5.27 -0.33
N ASN A 30 12.51 5.60 0.95
CA ASN A 30 11.58 5.20 2.02
C ASN A 30 10.16 5.75 1.82
N PHE A 31 10.01 6.89 1.14
CA PHE A 31 8.70 7.44 0.80
C PHE A 31 7.94 6.52 -0.18
N TRP A 32 8.59 6.11 -1.28
CA TRP A 32 7.98 5.22 -2.27
C TRP A 32 7.64 3.85 -1.69
N ILE A 33 8.52 3.30 -0.83
CA ILE A 33 8.24 2.06 -0.07
C ILE A 33 7.00 2.24 0.81
N SER A 34 6.93 3.36 1.54
CA SER A 34 5.84 3.61 2.49
C SER A 34 4.49 3.77 1.80
N ILE A 35 4.46 4.53 0.70
CA ILE A 35 3.24 4.72 -0.09
C ILE A 35 2.81 3.40 -0.77
N SER A 36 3.75 2.63 -1.29
CA SER A 36 3.45 1.32 -1.89
C SER A 36 2.81 0.35 -0.89
N LEU A 37 3.38 0.27 0.32
CA LEU A 37 2.86 -0.54 1.42
C LEU A 37 1.46 -0.09 1.86
N LEU A 38 1.22 1.22 1.96
CA LEU A 38 -0.09 1.76 2.33
C LEU A 38 -1.17 1.44 1.30
N ILE A 39 -0.87 1.61 0.01
CA ILE A 39 -1.80 1.25 -1.05
C ILE A 39 -2.12 -0.26 -0.97
N TRP A 40 -1.07 -1.08 -0.89
CA TRP A 40 -1.23 -2.53 -0.83
C TRP A 40 -2.11 -2.98 0.34
N ILE A 41 -1.85 -2.45 1.54
CA ILE A 41 -2.56 -2.87 2.75
C ILE A 41 -4.02 -2.42 2.79
N ILE A 42 -4.33 -1.22 2.26
CA ILE A 42 -5.70 -0.73 2.16
C ILE A 42 -6.52 -1.66 1.28
N PHE A 43 -6.02 -1.99 0.08
CA PHE A 43 -6.71 -2.90 -0.83
C PHE A 43 -6.75 -4.35 -0.31
N PHE A 44 -5.73 -4.79 0.43
CA PHE A 44 -5.74 -6.09 1.10
C PHE A 44 -6.85 -6.20 2.15
N ILE A 45 -6.98 -5.20 3.03
CA ILE A 45 -8.05 -5.15 4.04
C ILE A 45 -9.41 -5.05 3.34
N PHE A 46 -9.52 -4.21 2.32
CA PHE A 46 -10.74 -4.06 1.54
C PHE A 46 -11.15 -5.36 0.85
N LYS A 47 -10.23 -6.21 0.42
CA LYS A 47 -10.54 -7.54 -0.13
C LYS A 47 -10.96 -8.55 0.94
N MET A 48 -10.27 -8.55 2.08
CA MET A 48 -10.51 -9.48 3.18
C MET A 48 -11.94 -9.37 3.74
N ILE A 49 -12.47 -8.15 3.88
CA ILE A 49 -13.79 -7.92 4.48
C ILE A 49 -14.91 -8.59 3.63
N PRO A 50 -15.10 -8.26 2.33
CA PRO A 50 -16.05 -8.93 1.45
C PRO A 50 -15.84 -10.43 1.37
N TYR A 51 -14.59 -10.90 1.30
CA TYR A 51 -14.31 -12.32 1.24
C TYR A 51 -14.85 -13.06 2.46
N TYR A 52 -14.75 -12.47 3.66
CA TYR A 52 -15.30 -13.06 4.87
C TYR A 52 -16.85 -13.11 4.88
N TYR A 53 -17.50 -12.04 4.40
CA TYR A 53 -18.96 -11.90 4.51
C TYR A 53 -19.76 -12.44 3.31
N LEU A 54 -19.16 -12.49 2.11
CA LEU A 54 -19.89 -12.71 0.85
C LEU A 54 -19.46 -13.95 0.07
N ASN A 55 -18.51 -14.75 0.59
CA ASN A 55 -17.95 -15.93 -0.10
C ASN A 55 -19.01 -16.91 -0.64
N GLN A 56 -20.16 -17.00 0.03
CA GLN A 56 -21.23 -17.95 -0.30
C GLN A 56 -22.40 -17.33 -1.05
N ASN A 57 -22.49 -16.00 -1.12
CA ASN A 57 -23.69 -15.29 -1.60
C ASN A 57 -23.48 -14.60 -2.94
N ASP A 58 -22.29 -14.02 -3.20
CA ASP A 58 -22.06 -13.22 -4.42
C ASP A 58 -20.62 -13.38 -4.93
N LYS A 59 -20.43 -14.38 -5.79
CA LYS A 59 -19.13 -14.65 -6.41
C LYS A 59 -18.71 -13.58 -7.41
N GLN A 60 -19.65 -12.96 -8.12
CA GLN A 60 -19.36 -11.96 -9.14
C GLN A 60 -18.79 -10.68 -8.51
N PHE A 61 -19.30 -10.31 -7.33
CA PHE A 61 -18.72 -9.22 -6.55
C PHE A 61 -17.28 -9.51 -6.11
N LEU A 62 -17.00 -10.74 -5.69
CA LEU A 62 -15.64 -11.16 -5.27
C LEU A 62 -14.66 -11.14 -6.43
N GLU A 63 -15.06 -11.59 -7.62
CA GLU A 63 -14.24 -11.50 -8.84
C GLU A 63 -13.88 -10.04 -9.18
N THR A 64 -14.84 -9.14 -9.01
CA THR A 64 -14.61 -7.70 -9.22
C THR A 64 -13.60 -7.13 -8.23
N ILE A 65 -13.71 -7.51 -6.95
CA ILE A 65 -12.75 -7.13 -5.91
C ILE A 65 -11.36 -7.70 -6.21
N ASP A 66 -11.29 -8.92 -6.72
CA ASP A 66 -10.02 -9.55 -7.09
C ASP A 66 -9.33 -8.80 -8.22
N LEU A 67 -10.07 -8.34 -9.23
CA LEU A 67 -9.53 -7.50 -10.30
C LEU A 67 -9.01 -6.16 -9.77
N ILE A 68 -9.75 -5.52 -8.86
CA ILE A 68 -9.31 -4.28 -8.21
C ILE A 68 -8.04 -4.52 -7.39
N PHE A 69 -7.99 -5.60 -6.62
CA PHE A 69 -6.82 -5.96 -5.81
C PHE A 69 -5.60 -6.27 -6.67
N GLN A 70 -5.76 -6.99 -7.79
CA GLN A 70 -4.67 -7.24 -8.74
C GLN A 70 -4.16 -5.94 -9.36
N THR A 71 -5.05 -5.02 -9.72
CA THR A 71 -4.68 -3.70 -10.25
C THR A 71 -3.87 -2.91 -9.21
N ALA A 72 -4.32 -2.91 -7.95
CA ALA A 72 -3.59 -2.29 -6.85
C ALA A 72 -2.21 -2.93 -6.64
N ASN A 73 -2.09 -4.26 -6.74
CA ASN A 73 -0.79 -4.95 -6.66
C ASN A 73 0.17 -4.50 -7.77
N MET A 74 -0.31 -4.39 -9.01
CA MET A 74 0.52 -3.89 -10.11
C MET A 74 1.01 -2.47 -9.83
N LEU A 75 0.13 -1.58 -9.33
CA LEU A 75 0.51 -0.23 -8.93
C LEU A 75 1.56 -0.23 -7.80
N SER A 76 1.37 -1.05 -6.76
CA SER A 76 2.35 -1.21 -5.68
C SER A 76 3.71 -1.69 -6.21
N TYR A 77 3.75 -2.63 -7.15
CA TYR A 77 5.01 -3.06 -7.76
C TYR A 77 5.71 -1.95 -8.55
N ILE A 78 4.97 -1.14 -9.30
CA ILE A 78 5.54 0.02 -10.00
C ILE A 78 6.16 1.00 -9.00
N LEU A 79 5.48 1.25 -7.87
CA LEU A 79 6.00 2.12 -6.81
C LEU A 79 7.23 1.52 -6.11
N PHE A 80 7.28 0.20 -5.92
CA PHE A 80 8.47 -0.48 -5.40
C PHE A 80 9.65 -0.37 -6.36
N ILE A 81 9.44 -0.54 -7.67
CA ILE A 81 10.48 -0.35 -8.68
C ILE A 81 10.98 1.09 -8.64
N LYS A 82 10.09 2.07 -8.55
CA LYS A 82 10.48 3.47 -8.39
C LYS A 82 11.33 3.68 -7.13
N ALA A 83 10.97 3.04 -6.02
CA ALA A 83 11.75 3.09 -4.80
C ALA A 83 13.17 2.54 -4.96
N LEU A 84 13.36 1.47 -5.73
CA LEU A 84 14.67 0.88 -6.01
C LEU A 84 15.57 1.77 -6.88
N ILE A 85 14.97 2.64 -7.70
CA ILE A 85 15.70 3.57 -8.56
C ILE A 85 16.11 4.84 -7.78
N CYS A 86 15.36 5.21 -6.73
CA CYS A 86 15.72 6.31 -5.84
C CYS A 86 16.97 6.01 -5.01
N LYS A 87 17.76 7.04 -4.75
CA LYS A 87 18.96 6.97 -3.90
C LYS A 87 18.52 6.87 -2.42
N GLN A 88 19.28 6.12 -1.61
CA GLN A 88 19.07 6.01 -0.16
C GLN A 88 19.35 7.32 0.57
#